data_AF-A0A0C6F828-F1
#
_entry.id   AF-A0A0C6F828-F1
#
_cell.length_a   1.000
_cell.length_b   1.000
_cell.length_c   1.000
_cell.angle_alpha   90.00
_cell.angle_beta   90.00
_cell.angle_gamma   90.00
#
_symmetry.space_group_name_H-M   'P 1'
#
loop_
_entity.id
_entity.type
_entity.pdbx_description
1 polymer ?
#
loop_
_entity_poly.entity_id
_entity_poly.type
_entity_poly.pdbx_seq_one_letter_code
_entity_poly.pdbx_strand_id
1 'polypeptide(L)'
;MASSIPPTVLEWSRGLASLSPGVVPCRGLRPDEWRETHRLCGEFVERWGMQAHAAGWDTLRLFGVHPELGTIRGDYSGILVTLSVEIHEVTPEWIKLGRWTAYRHEPVKMPGMVPIWEANQ
;
A
#
# COMPACT_ATOMS: atom_id res chain seq x y z
N MET A 1 25.20 14.36 5.27
CA MET A 1 24.28 14.97 4.29
C MET A 1 22.86 14.61 4.71
N ALA A 2 21.95 15.57 4.84
CA ALA A 2 20.54 15.23 5.07
C ALA A 2 20.03 14.50 3.83
N SER A 3 19.65 13.23 3.96
CA SER A 3 19.05 12.49 2.84
C SER A 3 17.71 13.14 2.53
N SER A 4 17.57 13.74 1.34
CA SER A 4 16.29 14.22 0.86
C SER A 4 15.34 13.04 0.67
N ILE A 5 14.09 13.16 1.10
CA ILE A 5 13.09 12.11 0.91
C ILE A 5 12.93 11.84 -0.61
N PRO A 6 13.05 10.59 -1.08
CA PRO A 6 12.90 10.25 -2.48
C PRO A 6 11.53 10.66 -3.02
N PRO A 7 11.42 11.06 -4.30
CA PRO A 7 10.14 11.44 -4.92
C PRO A 7 9.05 10.38 -4.74
N THR A 8 9.38 9.09 -4.84
CA THR A 8 8.45 7.97 -4.65
C THR A 8 7.89 7.91 -3.22
N VAL A 9 8.71 8.15 -2.19
CA VAL A 9 8.24 8.17 -0.80
C VAL A 9 7.36 9.40 -0.55
N LEU A 10 7.68 10.53 -1.17
CA LEU A 10 6.82 11.72 -1.15
C LEU A 10 5.48 11.49 -1.86
N GLU A 11 5.48 10.76 -2.97
CA GLU A 11 4.26 10.36 -3.68
C GLU A 11 3.37 9.51 -2.78
N TRP A 12 3.91 8.49 -2.10
CA TRP A 12 3.14 7.65 -1.18
C TRP A 12 2.52 8.46 -0.03
N SER A 13 3.32 9.33 0.58
CA SER A 13 2.86 10.22 1.66
C SER A 13 1.73 11.15 1.18
N ARG A 14 1.90 11.80 0.02
CA ARG A 14 0.90 12.72 -0.56
C ARG A 14 -0.37 12.00 -1.00
N GLY A 15 -0.23 10.84 -1.63
CA GLY A 15 -1.33 10.00 -2.08
C GLY A 15 -2.22 9.60 -0.92
N LEU A 16 -1.64 9.04 0.15
CA LEU A 16 -2.38 8.69 1.37
C LEU A 16 -3.00 9.91 2.06
N ALA A 17 -2.27 11.04 2.13
CA ALA A 17 -2.79 12.28 2.72
C ALA A 17 -3.94 12.91 1.93
N SER A 18 -4.05 12.62 0.63
CA SER A 18 -5.17 13.09 -0.20
C SER A 18 -6.48 12.34 0.09
N LEU A 19 -6.40 11.17 0.73
CA LEU A 19 -7.55 10.34 1.06
C LEU A 19 -8.05 10.62 2.48
N SER A 20 -9.37 10.65 2.63
CA SER A 20 -10.02 10.77 3.94
C SER A 20 -10.15 9.38 4.61
N PRO A 21 -9.73 9.21 5.88
CA PRO A 21 -9.99 7.97 6.63
C PRO A 21 -11.49 7.65 6.82
N GLY A 22 -12.37 8.65 6.62
CA GLY A 22 -13.81 8.49 6.74
C GLY A 22 -14.55 8.15 5.44
N VAL A 23 -13.86 8.16 4.30
CA VAL A 23 -14.46 7.93 2.98
C VAL A 23 -13.73 6.78 2.31
N VAL A 24 -14.45 5.69 2.03
CA VAL A 24 -13.87 4.52 1.38
C VAL A 24 -13.47 4.88 -0.07
N PRO A 25 -12.21 4.69 -0.48
CA PRO A 25 -11.71 5.18 -1.77
C PRO A 25 -12.08 4.27 -2.94
N CYS A 26 -12.42 3.00 -2.69
CA CYS A 26 -12.75 2.04 -3.73
C CYS A 26 -13.62 0.89 -3.21
N ARG A 27 -14.23 0.14 -4.12
CA ARG A 27 -15.08 -1.01 -3.81
C ARG A 27 -14.29 -2.13 -3.12
N GLY A 28 -14.96 -2.88 -2.24
CA GLY A 28 -14.40 -4.07 -1.59
C GLY A 28 -13.82 -3.87 -0.19
N LEU A 29 -13.77 -2.63 0.31
CA LEU A 29 -13.44 -2.32 1.71
C LEU A 29 -14.67 -1.87 2.48
N ARG A 30 -14.80 -2.32 3.73
CA ARG A 30 -15.76 -1.74 4.67
C ARG A 30 -15.20 -0.45 5.30
N PRO A 31 -16.05 0.48 5.78
CA PRO A 31 -15.57 1.75 6.35
C PRO A 31 -14.61 1.63 7.53
N ASP A 32 -14.79 0.62 8.38
CA ASP A 32 -13.92 0.31 9.51
C ASP A 32 -12.58 -0.28 9.04
N GLU A 33 -12.61 -1.20 8.08
CA GLU A 33 -11.41 -1.76 7.46
C GLU A 33 -10.58 -0.67 6.78
N TRP A 34 -11.23 0.23 6.05
CA TRP A 34 -10.53 1.33 5.38
C TRP A 34 -9.84 2.27 6.37
N ARG A 35 -10.53 2.67 7.44
CA ARG A 35 -9.96 3.57 8.45
C ARG A 35 -8.67 3.00 9.04
N GLU A 36 -8.67 1.70 9.33
CA GLU A 36 -7.51 1.03 9.88
C GLU A 36 -6.41 0.83 8.85
N THR A 37 -6.76 0.41 7.63
CA THR A 37 -5.81 0.30 6.51
C THR A 37 -5.14 1.63 6.19
N HIS A 38 -5.87 2.74 6.18
CA HIS A 38 -5.34 4.08 5.96
C HIS A 38 -4.32 4.46 7.03
N ARG A 39 -4.65 4.23 8.31
CA ARG A 39 -3.75 4.46 9.46
C ARG A 39 -2.46 3.64 9.32
N LEU A 40 -2.57 2.33 9.07
CA LEU A 40 -1.42 1.42 8.95
C LEU A 40 -0.56 1.73 7.72
N CYS A 41 -1.17 2.14 6.60
CA CYS A 41 -0.42 2.60 5.43
C CYS A 41 0.40 3.86 5.73
N GLY A 42 -0.18 4.81 6.48
CA GLY A 42 0.53 6.00 6.95
C GLY A 42 1.73 5.64 7.82
N GLU A 43 1.52 4.81 8.83
CA GLU A 43 2.60 4.31 9.71
C GLU A 43 3.69 3.56 8.95
N PHE A 44 3.30 2.78 7.94
CA PHE A 44 4.27 2.13 7.06
C PHE A 44 5.13 3.15 6.31
N VAL A 45 4.55 4.18 5.70
CA VAL A 45 5.31 5.19 4.96
C VAL A 45 6.26 5.94 5.89
N GLU A 46 5.81 6.31 7.08
CA GLU A 46 6.62 7.01 8.08
C GLU A 46 7.79 6.16 8.60
N ARG A 47 7.52 4.89 8.96
CA ARG A 47 8.52 4.02 9.60
C ARG A 47 9.42 3.29 8.59
N TRP A 48 8.85 2.88 7.47
CA TRP A 48 9.49 1.96 6.52
C TRP A 48 9.65 2.53 5.12
N GLY A 49 9.04 3.67 4.78
CA GLY A 49 9.00 4.18 3.40
C GLY A 49 10.37 4.32 2.74
N MET A 50 11.34 4.91 3.45
CA MET A 50 12.73 5.04 2.98
C MET A 50 13.40 3.68 2.71
N GLN A 51 13.23 2.74 3.64
CA GLN A 51 13.79 1.38 3.54
C GLN A 51 13.12 0.59 2.42
N ALA A 52 11.80 0.66 2.30
CA ALA A 52 11.04 -0.02 1.26
C ALA A 52 11.44 0.48 -0.13
N HIS A 53 11.56 1.80 -0.30
CA HIS A 53 12.03 2.40 -1.55
C HIS A 53 13.46 1.96 -1.88
N ALA A 54 14.40 2.07 -0.93
CA ALA A 54 15.79 1.66 -1.13
C ALA A 54 15.92 0.16 -1.43
N ALA A 55 15.04 -0.65 -0.86
CA ALA A 55 14.98 -2.09 -1.11
C ALA A 55 14.41 -2.40 -2.51
N GLY A 56 13.73 -1.47 -3.18
CA GLY A 56 13.15 -1.66 -4.52
C GLY A 56 11.66 -2.01 -4.54
N TRP A 57 10.90 -1.74 -3.46
CA TRP A 57 9.45 -1.86 -3.49
C TRP A 57 8.82 -0.71 -4.28
N ASP A 58 7.94 -1.06 -5.21
CA ASP A 58 7.21 -0.09 -6.04
C ASP A 58 5.81 0.24 -5.48
N THR A 59 5.26 1.36 -5.95
CA THR A 59 3.95 1.90 -5.53
C THR A 59 2.82 0.88 -5.70
N LEU A 60 2.73 0.22 -6.85
CA LEU A 60 1.60 -0.66 -7.16
C LEU A 60 1.67 -1.93 -6.35
N ARG A 61 2.87 -2.45 -6.09
CA ARG A 61 3.04 -3.63 -5.24
C ARG A 61 2.55 -3.41 -3.81
N LEU A 62 2.72 -2.19 -3.29
CA LEU A 62 2.31 -1.84 -1.94
C LEU A 62 0.86 -1.36 -1.87
N PHE A 63 0.46 -0.46 -2.76
CA PHE A 63 -0.77 0.33 -2.68
C PHE A 63 -1.73 0.16 -3.86
N GLY A 64 -1.41 -0.70 -4.82
CA GLY A 64 -2.20 -0.86 -6.04
C GLY A 64 -3.56 -1.49 -5.77
N VAL A 65 -4.54 -1.15 -6.60
CA VAL A 65 -5.89 -1.73 -6.62
C VAL A 65 -6.38 -1.84 -8.07
N HIS A 66 -7.49 -2.55 -8.29
CA HIS A 66 -8.17 -2.51 -9.58
C HIS A 66 -8.86 -1.15 -9.77
N PRO A 67 -8.75 -0.49 -10.94
CA PRO A 67 -9.28 0.87 -11.14
C PRO A 67 -10.80 0.99 -10.90
N GLU A 68 -11.59 -0.01 -11.31
CA GLU A 68 -13.06 0.01 -11.14
C GLU A 68 -13.62 -0.89 -10.02
N LEU A 69 -12.93 -1.99 -9.71
CA LEU A 69 -13.40 -3.01 -8.76
C LEU A 69 -12.69 -2.93 -7.41
N GLY A 70 -11.75 -1.99 -7.25
CA GLY A 70 -10.98 -1.79 -6.03
C GLY A 70 -10.31 -3.07 -5.55
N THR A 71 -10.56 -3.44 -4.30
CA THR A 71 -9.97 -4.61 -3.65
C THR A 71 -10.76 -5.91 -3.86
N ILE A 72 -11.93 -5.87 -4.53
CA ILE A 72 -12.71 -7.08 -4.86
C ILE A 72 -11.84 -8.03 -5.71
N ARG A 73 -11.00 -7.48 -6.59
CA ARG A 73 -10.01 -8.22 -7.37
C ARG A 73 -8.68 -8.31 -6.61
N GLY A 74 -8.55 -9.32 -5.76
CA GLY A 74 -7.34 -9.52 -4.94
C GLY A 74 -6.02 -9.70 -5.72
N ASP A 75 -6.10 -10.12 -6.98
CA ASP A 75 -4.98 -10.21 -7.92
C ASP A 75 -4.48 -8.83 -8.41
N TYR A 76 -5.24 -7.76 -8.16
CA TYR A 76 -4.87 -6.36 -8.36
C TYR A 76 -4.57 -5.63 -7.05
N SER A 77 -4.73 -6.26 -5.89
CA SER A 77 -4.55 -5.59 -4.60
C SER A 77 -3.09 -5.64 -4.14
N GLY A 78 -2.52 -4.49 -3.81
CA GLY A 78 -1.23 -4.35 -3.17
C GLY A 78 -1.22 -4.95 -1.77
N ILE A 79 -0.02 -5.14 -1.22
CA ILE A 79 0.19 -5.84 0.06
C ILE A 79 -0.50 -5.12 1.22
N LEU A 80 -0.50 -3.79 1.21
CA LEU A 80 -0.92 -2.98 2.35
C LEU A 80 -2.41 -2.61 2.33
N VAL A 81 -3.09 -2.78 1.19
CA VAL A 81 -4.48 -2.30 1.02
C VAL A 81 -5.54 -3.32 1.43
N THR A 82 -5.22 -4.60 1.53
CA THR A 82 -6.18 -5.67 1.89
C THR A 82 -5.97 -6.28 3.27
N LEU A 83 -4.87 -5.95 3.94
CA LEU A 83 -4.51 -6.55 5.21
C LEU A 83 -4.27 -5.47 6.26
N SER A 84 -5.25 -5.28 7.14
CA SER A 84 -5.14 -4.40 8.32
C SER A 84 -4.32 -5.10 9.42
N VAL A 85 -3.03 -5.32 9.16
CA VAL A 85 -2.09 -5.98 10.08
C VAL A 85 -0.78 -5.22 10.21
N GLU A 86 -0.16 -5.33 11.38
CA GLU A 86 1.11 -4.64 11.67
C GLU A 86 2.27 -5.16 10.82
N ILE A 87 3.14 -4.25 10.39
CA ILE A 87 4.38 -4.56 9.66
C ILE A 87 5.55 -4.67 10.64
N HIS A 88 6.18 -5.83 10.66
CA HIS A 88 7.29 -6.13 11.58
C HIS A 88 8.66 -5.93 10.92
N GLU A 89 8.78 -6.19 9.62
CA GLU A 89 10.05 -6.15 8.90
C GLU A 89 9.84 -5.98 7.39
N VAL A 90 10.79 -5.29 6.74
CA VAL A 90 10.78 -5.02 5.29
C VAL A 90 12.16 -5.36 4.71
N THR A 91 12.23 -6.28 3.76
CA THR A 91 13.47 -6.67 3.08
C THR A 91 13.37 -6.44 1.57
N PRO A 92 14.45 -6.60 0.80
CA PRO A 92 14.37 -6.62 -0.66
C PRO A 92 13.52 -7.77 -1.24
N GLU A 93 13.23 -8.81 -0.48
CA GLU A 93 12.53 -9.99 -0.99
C GLU A 93 11.10 -10.10 -0.45
N TRP A 94 10.85 -9.63 0.78
CA TRP A 94 9.58 -9.84 1.46
C TRP A 94 9.28 -8.80 2.54
N ILE A 95 8.03 -8.77 2.97
CA ILE A 95 7.54 -8.00 4.12
C ILE A 95 6.92 -8.99 5.11
N LYS A 96 7.31 -8.88 6.39
CA LYS A 96 6.69 -9.64 7.48
C LYS A 96 5.54 -8.84 8.07
N LEU A 97 4.35 -9.42 8.07
CA LEU A 97 3.12 -8.74 8.46
C LEU A 97 2.20 -9.68 9.23
N GLY A 98 1.89 -9.35 10.50
CA GLY A 98 1.20 -10.26 11.41
C GLY A 98 1.77 -11.69 11.38
N ARG A 99 0.92 -12.68 11.05
CA ARG A 99 1.32 -14.10 10.91
C ARG A 99 1.85 -14.48 9.52
N TRP A 100 1.80 -13.56 8.56
CA TRP A 100 2.06 -13.82 7.15
C TRP A 100 3.40 -13.22 6.69
N THR A 101 3.84 -13.65 5.52
CA THR A 101 4.97 -13.06 4.79
C THR A 101 4.50 -12.78 3.37
N ALA A 102 4.59 -11.52 2.95
CA ALA A 102 4.29 -11.12 1.58
C ALA A 102 5.58 -11.00 0.78
N TYR A 103 5.71 -11.78 -0.28
CA TYR A 103 6.88 -11.75 -1.15
C TYR A 103 6.72 -10.68 -2.22
N ARG A 104 7.83 -10.05 -2.61
CA ARG A 104 7.83 -8.97 -3.62
C ARG A 104 7.32 -9.43 -4.97
N HIS A 105 7.69 -10.64 -5.37
CA HIS A 105 7.38 -11.14 -6.71
C HIS A 105 6.19 -12.12 -6.71
N GLU A 106 5.61 -12.44 -5.55
CA GLU A 106 4.55 -13.45 -5.43
C GLU A 106 3.40 -13.02 -4.49
N PRO A 107 2.13 -13.21 -4.89
CA PRO A 107 1.71 -13.69 -6.20
C PRO A 107 2.00 -12.63 -7.29
N VAL A 108 2.07 -13.08 -8.55
CA VAL A 108 2.12 -12.17 -9.71
C VAL A 108 0.85 -11.32 -9.71
N LYS A 109 1.00 -10.01 -9.84
CA LYS A 109 -0.13 -9.07 -9.90
C LYS A 109 -0.47 -8.74 -11.35
N MET A 110 -1.74 -8.47 -11.60
CA MET A 110 -2.20 -8.20 -12.95
C MET A 110 -1.76 -6.81 -13.43
N PRO A 111 -1.47 -6.63 -14.73
CA PRO A 111 -1.20 -5.30 -15.29
C PRO A 111 -2.44 -4.41 -15.22
N GLY A 112 -2.24 -3.08 -15.20
CA GLY A 112 -3.33 -2.09 -15.18
C GLY A 112 -3.85 -1.71 -13.80
N MET A 113 -3.14 -2.09 -12.73
CA MET A 113 -3.38 -1.56 -11.39
C MET A 113 -3.14 -0.06 -11.33
N VAL A 114 -3.88 0.62 -10.46
CA VAL A 114 -3.66 2.02 -10.10
C VAL A 114 -3.38 2.12 -8.60
N PRO A 115 -2.62 3.12 -8.11
CA PRO A 115 -2.53 3.36 -6.68
C PRO A 115 -3.91 3.65 -6.09
N ILE A 116 -4.15 3.27 -4.83
CA ILE A 116 -5.47 3.43 -4.19
C ILE A 116 -6.00 4.87 -4.16
N TRP A 117 -5.12 5.88 -4.22
CA TRP A 117 -5.51 7.30 -4.31
C TRP A 117 -5.96 7.76 -5.70
N GLU A 118 -5.84 6.89 -6.72
CA GLU A 118 -6.34 7.12 -8.08
C GLU A 118 -7.53 6.20 -8.42
N ALA A 119 -7.99 5.37 -7.47
CA ALA A 119 -9.09 4.46 -7.70
C ALA A 119 -10.42 5.22 -7.89
N ASN A 120 -11.26 4.70 -8.80
CA ASN A 120 -12.62 5.22 -8.96
C ASN A 120 -13.51 4.66 -7.84
N GLN A 121 -14.37 5.51 -7.27
CA GLN A 121 -15.41 5.10 -6.34
C GLN A 121 -16.56 4.39 -7.05
#